data_AF-A0A117ED31-F1
#
_entry.id   AF-A0A117ED31-F1
#
_cell.length_a   1.000
_cell.length_b   1.000
_cell.length_c   1.000
_cell.angle_alpha   90.00
_cell.angle_beta   90.00
_cell.angle_gamma   90.00
#
_symmetry.space_group_name_H-M   'P 1'
#
loop_
_entity.id
_entity.type
_entity.pdbx_description
1 polymer ?
#
loop_
_entity_poly.entity_id
_entity_poly.type
_entity_poly.pdbx_seq_one_letter_code
_entity_poly.pdbx_strand_id
1 'polypeptide(L)'
;MDSFCEVCRRAAPDSEYLCLHHAAELRQLLAELPGLVVDLTEFVVPGAQPASGRIGGTGRAHAPVPVDLRVLTLLGPGHPQPPSDDPDAGGVVPIRALLDGWAGRLAYDYPAAYRDRHGTAHTRPCEAYRAAGGPTVTGWCAFLTAYLSFAVTRPWVGDLHRQLGDLVHHVRDLTHAVPHHHDKVAPCPRCQGFALTTTDGKWVVRCEACGHRMTPEAYDEHARALSQTTPENTPLDKIAI
;
A
#
# COMPACT_ATOMS: atom_id res chain seq x y z
N MET A 1 -29.63 0.26 23.02
CA MET A 1 -29.36 -0.60 21.85
C MET A 1 -27.86 -0.69 21.81
N ASP A 2 -27.31 -1.84 22.15
CA ASP A 2 -25.85 -2.01 22.17
C ASP A 2 -25.35 -1.99 20.74
N SER A 3 -24.52 -1.01 20.40
CA SER A 3 -23.82 -0.94 19.12
C SER A 3 -22.55 -1.79 19.17
N PHE A 4 -22.26 -2.48 18.06
CA PHE A 4 -21.04 -3.27 17.90
C PHE A 4 -20.14 -2.64 16.85
N CYS A 5 -18.84 -2.75 17.06
CA CYS A 5 -17.86 -2.33 16.07
C CYS A 5 -17.94 -3.23 14.83
N GLU A 6 -18.11 -2.65 13.65
CA GLU A 6 -18.20 -3.40 12.39
C GLU A 6 -16.91 -4.15 12.03
N VAL A 7 -15.76 -3.68 12.55
CA VAL A 7 -14.44 -4.27 12.26
C VAL A 7 -14.12 -5.47 13.16
N CYS A 8 -14.25 -5.31 14.49
CA CYS A 8 -13.83 -6.35 15.45
C CYS A 8 -14.95 -6.97 16.28
N ARG A 9 -16.21 -6.56 16.07
CA ARG A 9 -17.40 -7.03 16.78
C ARG A 9 -17.39 -6.84 18.30
N ARG A 10 -16.46 -6.04 18.85
CA ARG A 10 -16.48 -5.60 20.26
C ARG A 10 -17.50 -4.49 20.46
N ALA A 11 -17.90 -4.25 21.71
CA ALA A 11 -18.81 -3.16 22.07
C ALA A 11 -18.26 -1.81 21.56
N ALA A 12 -19.12 -1.03 20.91
CA ALA A 12 -18.84 0.34 20.49
C ALA A 12 -19.57 1.34 21.40
N PRO A 13 -19.13 2.61 21.47
CA PRO A 13 -19.91 3.65 22.13
C PRO A 13 -21.31 3.76 21.54
N ASP A 14 -22.27 4.20 22.35
CA ASP A 14 -23.66 4.37 21.93
C ASP A 14 -23.75 5.18 20.64
N SER A 15 -24.48 4.66 19.65
CA SER A 15 -24.68 5.26 18.31
C SER A 15 -23.46 5.32 17.37
N GLU A 16 -22.32 4.73 17.76
CA GLU A 16 -21.15 4.57 16.89
C GLU A 16 -21.04 3.14 16.33
N TYR A 17 -20.54 3.02 15.10
CA TYR A 17 -20.29 1.76 14.40
C TYR A 17 -18.81 1.33 14.47
N LEU A 18 -17.93 2.13 15.09
CA LEU A 18 -16.54 1.75 15.41
C LEU A 18 -16.29 1.84 16.92
N CYS A 19 -15.42 0.99 17.44
CA CYS A 19 -14.89 1.17 18.79
C CYS A 19 -13.76 2.21 18.79
N LEU A 20 -13.41 2.72 19.98
CA LEU A 20 -12.36 3.72 20.17
C LEU A 20 -11.02 3.36 19.52
N HIS A 21 -10.68 2.06 19.50
CA HIS A 21 -9.45 1.57 18.88
C HIS A 21 -9.45 1.76 17.34
N HIS A 22 -10.47 1.27 16.64
CA HIS A 22 -10.54 1.40 15.18
C HIS A 22 -10.82 2.83 14.72
N ALA A 23 -11.49 3.64 15.55
CA ALA A 23 -11.63 5.06 15.29
C ALA A 23 -10.28 5.81 15.40
N ALA A 24 -9.45 5.43 16.37
CA ALA A 24 -8.09 5.98 16.51
C ALA A 24 -7.17 5.51 15.37
N GLU A 25 -7.25 4.23 14.99
CA GLU A 25 -6.53 3.66 13.85
C GLU A 25 -6.92 4.36 12.55
N LEU A 26 -8.21 4.53 12.27
CA LEU A 26 -8.68 5.26 11.08
C LEU A 26 -8.11 6.69 11.02
N ARG A 27 -8.07 7.39 12.14
CA ARG A 27 -7.42 8.71 12.23
C ARG A 27 -5.92 8.64 11.90
N GLN A 28 -5.22 7.62 12.40
CA GLN A 28 -3.80 7.42 12.12
C GLN A 28 -3.56 7.12 10.63
N LEU A 29 -4.35 6.24 10.02
CA LEU A 29 -4.26 5.92 8.60
C LEU A 29 -4.44 7.18 7.73
N LEU A 30 -5.42 8.03 8.05
CA LEU A 30 -5.64 9.30 7.34
C LEU A 30 -4.48 10.30 7.52
N ALA A 31 -3.86 10.33 8.69
CA ALA A 31 -2.73 11.20 8.98
C ALA A 31 -1.43 10.77 8.28
N GLU A 32 -1.26 9.46 8.11
CA GLU A 32 -0.06 8.86 7.51
C GLU A 32 -0.07 8.90 5.97
N LEU A 33 -1.24 8.66 5.35
CA LEU A 33 -1.36 8.50 3.91
C LEU A 33 -0.73 9.64 3.07
N PRO A 34 -0.82 10.93 3.45
CA PRO A 34 -0.14 12.00 2.69
C PRO A 34 1.39 11.82 2.61
N GLY A 35 2.03 11.33 3.68
CA GLY A 35 3.47 11.05 3.69
C GLY A 35 3.81 9.87 2.78
N LEU A 36 3.05 8.79 2.88
CA LEU A 36 3.22 7.61 2.03
C LEU A 36 3.07 7.92 0.54
N VAL A 37 2.20 8.86 0.17
CA VAL A 37 2.07 9.30 -1.24
C VAL A 37 3.32 10.02 -1.73
N VAL A 38 3.97 10.82 -0.88
CA VAL A 38 5.24 11.47 -1.24
C VAL A 38 6.31 10.41 -1.52
N ASP A 39 6.47 9.44 -0.61
CA ASP A 39 7.41 8.32 -0.79
C ASP A 39 7.11 7.55 -2.08
N LEU A 40 5.83 7.27 -2.34
CA LEU A 40 5.39 6.56 -3.55
C LEU A 40 5.76 7.29 -4.85
N THR A 41 5.78 8.64 -4.86
CA THR A 41 6.21 9.39 -6.04
C THR A 41 7.68 9.20 -6.40
N GLU A 42 8.54 8.84 -5.44
CA GLU A 42 9.97 8.55 -5.70
C GLU A 42 10.17 7.26 -6.50
N PHE A 43 9.17 6.38 -6.50
CA PHE A 43 9.16 5.14 -7.28
C PHE A 43 8.69 5.36 -8.73
N VAL A 44 8.23 6.57 -9.08
CA VAL A 44 7.84 6.93 -10.45
C VAL A 44 9.05 7.24 -11.34
N VAL A 45 10.19 7.60 -10.76
CA VAL A 45 11.39 7.94 -11.54
C VAL A 45 12.15 6.66 -11.90
N PRO A 46 12.38 6.37 -13.21
CA PRO A 46 13.20 5.25 -13.63
C PRO A 46 14.60 5.34 -13.00
N GLY A 47 15.05 4.26 -12.37
CA GLY A 47 16.40 4.22 -11.79
C GLY A 47 17.45 4.40 -12.89
N ALA A 48 18.22 5.49 -12.84
CA ALA A 48 19.21 5.82 -13.86
C ALA A 48 20.50 4.98 -13.80
N GLN A 49 20.62 4.05 -12.85
CA GLN A 49 21.81 3.22 -12.69
C GLN A 49 21.55 1.77 -13.08
N PRO A 50 22.23 1.25 -14.12
CA PRO A 50 22.34 -0.17 -14.30
C PRO A 50 23.23 -0.70 -13.17
N ALA A 51 22.68 -1.60 -12.34
CA ALA A 51 23.38 -2.43 -11.36
C ALA A 51 23.66 -1.88 -9.93
N SER A 52 23.07 -0.78 -9.46
CA SER A 52 23.15 -0.43 -8.03
C SER A 52 21.82 -0.67 -7.29
N GLY A 53 21.73 -1.84 -6.65
CA GLY A 53 21.17 -1.98 -5.29
C GLY A 53 19.81 -1.38 -4.92
N ARG A 54 18.92 -1.03 -5.84
CA ARG A 54 17.54 -0.68 -5.46
C ARG A 54 16.83 -1.99 -5.12
N ILE A 55 16.49 -2.13 -3.84
CA ILE A 55 15.68 -3.22 -3.29
C ILE A 55 14.28 -3.05 -3.89
N GLY A 56 14.04 -3.66 -5.03
CA GLY A 56 12.79 -3.51 -5.76
C GLY A 56 12.91 -4.14 -7.15
N GLY A 57 12.41 -5.37 -7.28
CA GLY A 57 11.97 -5.94 -8.55
C GLY A 57 13.05 -6.39 -9.54
N THR A 58 13.26 -7.71 -9.59
CA THR A 58 13.74 -8.48 -10.75
C THR A 58 15.01 -7.98 -11.45
N GLY A 59 16.16 -8.49 -11.01
CA GLY A 59 17.42 -8.36 -11.73
C GLY A 59 17.34 -9.00 -13.12
N ARG A 60 17.11 -8.17 -14.15
CA ARG A 60 17.50 -8.46 -15.54
C ARG A 60 18.24 -7.24 -16.06
N ALA A 61 19.52 -7.44 -16.35
CA ALA A 61 20.38 -6.43 -16.94
C ALA A 61 19.85 -5.99 -18.31
N HIS A 62 19.92 -4.68 -18.57
CA HIS A 62 19.85 -3.99 -19.88
C HIS A 62 18.57 -3.25 -20.30
N ALA A 63 17.52 -3.16 -19.49
CA ALA A 63 16.45 -2.18 -19.74
C ALA A 63 16.39 -1.18 -18.58
N PRO A 64 16.28 0.15 -18.82
CA PRO A 64 15.83 1.05 -17.76
C PRO A 64 14.52 0.48 -17.26
N VAL A 65 14.49 0.04 -15.99
CA VAL A 65 13.34 -0.69 -15.46
C VAL A 65 12.13 0.22 -15.66
N PRO A 66 11.12 -0.22 -16.44
CA PRO A 66 9.91 0.57 -16.60
C PRO A 66 9.36 0.81 -15.19
N VAL A 67 8.94 2.05 -14.93
CA VAL A 67 8.30 2.46 -13.68
C VAL A 67 7.37 1.36 -13.18
N ASP A 68 7.39 1.07 -11.88
CA ASP A 68 6.53 0.03 -11.32
C ASP A 68 5.07 0.35 -11.68
N LEU A 69 4.46 -0.50 -12.51
CA LEU A 69 3.11 -0.29 -13.03
C LEU A 69 2.08 -0.23 -11.89
N ARG A 70 2.34 -0.90 -10.76
CA ARG A 70 1.48 -0.86 -9.57
C ARG A 70 1.44 0.55 -8.97
N VAL A 71 2.59 1.22 -8.94
CA VAL A 71 2.72 2.62 -8.50
C VAL A 71 1.95 3.55 -9.44
N LEU A 72 2.06 3.34 -10.76
CA LEU A 72 1.29 4.10 -11.73
C LEU A 72 -0.22 3.86 -11.61
N THR A 73 -0.66 2.63 -11.32
CA THR A 73 -2.07 2.34 -11.06
C THR A 73 -2.58 3.10 -9.83
N LEU A 74 -1.80 3.16 -8.75
CA LEU A 74 -2.18 3.87 -7.52
C LEU A 74 -2.22 5.40 -7.67
N LEU A 75 -1.25 5.97 -8.39
CA LEU A 75 -1.12 7.42 -8.60
C LEU A 75 -1.91 7.93 -9.81
N GLY A 76 -2.33 7.02 -10.68
CA GLY A 76 -3.01 7.32 -11.93
C GLY A 76 -4.37 8.01 -11.73
N PRO A 77 -4.90 8.64 -12.80
CA PRO A 77 -6.26 9.14 -12.79
C PRO A 77 -7.22 7.96 -12.63
N GLY A 78 -8.10 8.04 -11.64
CA GLY A 78 -9.19 7.09 -11.44
C GLY A 78 -10.49 7.83 -11.24
N HIS A 79 -11.59 7.16 -11.56
CA HIS A 79 -12.90 7.61 -11.14
C HIS A 79 -13.24 6.97 -9.79
N PRO A 80 -13.79 7.74 -8.84
CA PRO A 80 -14.36 7.15 -7.63
C PRO A 80 -15.43 6.15 -8.06
N GLN A 81 -15.14 4.87 -7.93
CA GLN A 81 -16.19 3.86 -8.04
C GLN A 81 -16.86 3.75 -6.68
N PRO A 82 -18.20 3.70 -6.64
CA PRO A 82 -18.88 3.31 -5.41
C PRO A 82 -18.34 1.95 -4.98
N PRO A 83 -18.26 1.67 -3.66
CA PRO A 83 -17.97 0.33 -3.18
C PRO A 83 -18.88 -0.66 -3.91
N SER A 84 -18.28 -1.48 -4.77
CA SER A 84 -18.99 -2.48 -5.56
C SER A 84 -19.10 -3.74 -4.72
N ASP A 85 -20.29 -4.35 -4.72
CA ASP A 85 -20.48 -5.70 -4.14
C ASP A 85 -19.89 -6.80 -5.04
N ASP A 86 -19.28 -6.46 -6.17
CA ASP A 86 -18.63 -7.39 -7.08
C ASP A 86 -17.21 -7.74 -6.58
N PRO A 87 -17.00 -8.97 -6.06
CA PRO A 87 -15.69 -9.41 -5.58
C PRO A 87 -14.67 -9.61 -6.72
N ASP A 88 -15.12 -9.75 -7.97
CA ASP A 88 -14.26 -9.99 -9.13
C ASP A 88 -13.76 -8.67 -9.77
N ALA A 89 -14.34 -7.53 -9.35
CA ALA A 89 -13.87 -6.19 -9.73
C ALA A 89 -12.56 -5.78 -9.02
N GLY A 90 -11.79 -6.75 -8.50
CA GLY A 90 -10.62 -6.65 -7.61
C GLY A 90 -9.39 -5.92 -8.16
N GLY A 91 -9.58 -4.80 -8.85
CA GLY A 91 -8.54 -3.85 -9.20
C GLY A 91 -8.17 -2.97 -8.01
N VAL A 92 -6.88 -2.65 -7.91
CA VAL A 92 -6.38 -1.64 -6.98
C VAL A 92 -7.00 -0.29 -7.35
N VAL A 93 -7.79 0.29 -6.45
CA VAL A 93 -8.41 1.60 -6.65
C VAL A 93 -7.35 2.70 -6.50
N PRO A 94 -7.24 3.64 -7.46
CA PRO A 94 -6.30 4.76 -7.33
C PRO A 94 -6.57 5.59 -6.07
N ILE A 95 -5.52 6.05 -5.40
CA ILE A 95 -5.58 6.72 -4.09
C ILE A 95 -6.56 7.90 -4.12
N ARG A 96 -6.45 8.71 -5.18
CA ARG A 96 -7.30 9.91 -5.36
C ARG A 96 -8.77 9.54 -5.54
N ALA A 97 -9.05 8.49 -6.31
CA ALA A 97 -10.40 8.02 -6.56
C ALA A 97 -11.05 7.50 -5.28
N LEU A 98 -10.31 6.72 -4.47
CA LEU A 98 -10.81 6.21 -3.20
C LEU A 98 -11.17 7.36 -2.24
N LEU A 99 -10.25 8.32 -2.07
CA LEU A 99 -10.45 9.45 -1.15
C LEU A 99 -11.57 10.40 -1.61
N ASP A 100 -11.65 10.70 -2.91
CA ASP A 100 -12.74 11.53 -3.45
C ASP A 100 -14.10 10.85 -3.27
N GLY A 101 -14.18 9.53 -3.50
CA GLY A 101 -15.40 8.74 -3.30
C GLY A 101 -15.89 8.80 -1.86
N TRP A 102 -15.01 8.57 -0.89
CA TRP A 102 -15.36 8.65 0.53
C TRP A 102 -15.67 10.07 1.00
N ALA A 103 -14.89 11.07 0.56
CA ALA A 103 -15.15 12.47 0.89
C ALA A 103 -16.50 12.93 0.31
N GLY A 104 -16.81 12.56 -0.92
CA GLY A 104 -18.10 12.82 -1.57
C GLY A 104 -19.26 12.12 -0.86
N ARG A 105 -19.09 10.86 -0.44
CA ARG A 105 -20.11 10.13 0.32
C ARG A 105 -20.38 10.79 1.68
N LEU A 106 -19.34 11.15 2.42
CA LEU A 106 -19.44 11.85 3.70
C LEU A 106 -20.12 13.21 3.53
N ALA A 107 -19.75 13.96 2.48
CA ALA A 107 -20.35 15.25 2.16
C ALA A 107 -21.83 15.14 1.76
N TYR A 108 -22.24 14.05 1.13
CA TYR A 108 -23.63 13.77 0.80
C TYR A 108 -24.46 13.44 2.05
N ASP A 109 -23.91 12.59 2.94
CA ASP A 109 -24.58 12.18 4.18
C ASP A 109 -24.59 13.30 5.24
N TYR A 110 -23.61 14.21 5.25
CA TYR A 110 -23.51 15.32 6.22
C TYR A 110 -24.33 16.53 5.75
N PRO A 111 -25.47 16.84 6.40
CA PRO A 111 -26.33 17.94 5.97
C PRO A 111 -25.67 19.28 6.28
N ALA A 112 -25.37 20.08 5.25
CA ALA A 112 -24.99 21.47 5.44
C ALA A 112 -26.24 22.35 5.40
N ALA A 113 -26.60 22.93 6.55
CA ALA A 113 -27.68 23.90 6.63
C ALA A 113 -27.16 25.32 6.35
N TYR A 114 -27.88 26.08 5.54
CA TYR A 114 -27.63 27.50 5.33
C TYR A 114 -28.94 28.28 5.31
N ARG A 115 -28.88 29.59 5.53
CA ARG A 115 -30.02 30.48 5.34
C ARG A 115 -29.82 31.32 4.10
N ASP A 116 -30.84 31.44 3.28
CA ASP A 116 -30.81 32.36 2.14
C ASP A 116 -30.94 33.83 2.59
N ARG A 117 -30.87 34.75 1.64
CA ARG A 117 -31.05 36.20 1.88
C ARG A 117 -32.42 36.58 2.46
N HIS A 118 -33.39 35.67 2.42
CA HIS A 118 -34.75 35.84 2.94
C HIS A 118 -34.92 35.17 4.32
N GLY A 119 -33.86 34.56 4.87
CA GLY A 119 -33.88 33.87 6.16
C GLY A 119 -34.43 32.44 6.10
N THR A 120 -34.77 31.92 4.93
CA THR A 120 -35.27 30.54 4.77
C THR A 120 -34.14 29.55 4.98
N ALA A 121 -34.35 28.54 5.82
CA ALA A 121 -33.37 27.49 6.05
C ALA A 121 -33.43 26.45 4.91
N HIS A 122 -32.27 26.19 4.31
CA HIS A 122 -32.07 25.21 3.25
C HIS A 122 -31.04 24.18 3.72
N THR A 123 -31.18 22.93 3.26
CA THR A 123 -30.17 21.89 3.46
C THR A 123 -29.62 21.48 2.10
N ARG A 124 -28.31 21.33 2.00
CA ARG A 124 -27.62 20.84 0.81
C ARG A 124 -26.42 19.97 1.20
N PRO A 125 -25.92 19.12 0.28
CA PRO A 125 -24.65 18.42 0.50
C PRO A 125 -23.53 19.39 0.86
N CYS A 126 -22.63 18.93 1.73
CA CYS A 126 -21.52 19.75 2.19
C CYS A 126 -20.51 20.00 1.06
N GLU A 127 -20.48 21.21 0.50
CA GLU A 127 -19.49 21.56 -0.54
C GLU A 127 -18.06 21.74 -0.01
N ALA A 128 -17.88 21.72 1.32
CA ALA A 128 -16.57 21.97 1.96
C ALA A 128 -15.49 20.97 1.53
N TYR A 129 -15.86 19.74 1.16
CA TYR A 129 -14.90 18.74 0.68
C TYR A 129 -14.21 19.15 -0.63
N ARG A 130 -14.82 20.05 -1.40
CA ARG A 130 -14.21 20.64 -2.62
C ARG A 130 -13.41 21.91 -2.33
N ALA A 131 -13.69 22.60 -1.22
CA ALA A 131 -13.10 23.89 -0.87
C ALA A 131 -11.88 23.78 0.05
N ALA A 132 -11.82 22.78 0.92
CA ALA A 132 -10.74 22.60 1.90
C ALA A 132 -9.49 21.96 1.26
N GLY A 133 -8.61 22.78 0.67
CA GLY A 133 -7.30 22.32 0.16
C GLY A 133 -7.28 21.73 -1.26
N GLY A 134 -8.37 21.90 -2.01
CA GLY A 134 -8.52 21.40 -3.39
C GLY A 134 -8.59 19.87 -3.50
N PRO A 135 -8.70 19.30 -4.72
CA PRO A 135 -8.80 17.86 -4.96
C PRO A 135 -7.43 17.16 -4.79
N THR A 136 -6.83 17.34 -3.62
CA THR A 136 -5.54 16.78 -3.22
C THR A 136 -5.73 15.70 -2.18
N VAL A 137 -4.81 14.72 -2.13
CA VAL A 137 -4.80 13.66 -1.09
C VAL A 137 -4.83 14.30 0.30
N THR A 138 -3.97 15.29 0.55
CA THR A 138 -3.90 16.01 1.82
C THR A 138 -5.21 16.70 2.19
N GLY A 139 -5.85 17.37 1.22
CA GLY A 139 -7.14 18.05 1.42
C GLY A 139 -8.25 17.07 1.79
N TRP A 140 -8.37 15.97 1.06
CA TRP A 140 -9.36 14.93 1.38
C TRP A 140 -9.09 14.23 2.72
N CYS A 141 -7.83 13.89 3.04
CA CYS A 141 -7.49 13.33 4.36
C CYS A 141 -7.83 14.30 5.49
N ALA A 142 -7.54 15.59 5.33
CA ALA A 142 -7.90 16.62 6.31
C ALA A 142 -9.42 16.76 6.48
N PHE A 143 -10.17 16.76 5.38
CA PHE A 143 -11.64 16.78 5.41
C PHE A 143 -12.20 15.55 6.13
N LEU A 144 -11.81 14.33 5.72
CA LEU A 144 -12.26 13.09 6.35
C LEU A 144 -11.93 13.07 7.85
N THR A 145 -10.75 13.56 8.24
CA THR A 145 -10.33 13.65 9.65
C THR A 145 -11.21 14.63 10.44
N ALA A 146 -11.52 15.79 9.88
CA ALA A 146 -12.33 16.82 10.52
C ALA A 146 -13.77 16.36 10.81
N TYR A 147 -14.31 15.51 9.94
CA TYR A 147 -15.68 14.97 10.05
C TYR A 147 -15.74 13.52 10.56
N LEU A 148 -14.63 13.00 11.09
CA LEU A 148 -14.53 11.60 11.54
C LEU A 148 -15.55 11.27 12.66
N SER A 149 -15.81 12.20 13.57
CA SER A 149 -16.81 12.03 14.65
C SER A 149 -18.22 11.81 14.10
N PHE A 150 -18.56 12.42 12.97
CA PHE A 150 -19.81 12.13 12.29
C PHE A 150 -19.72 10.81 11.53
N ALA A 151 -18.62 10.55 10.81
CA ALA A 151 -18.45 9.33 10.03
C ALA A 151 -18.60 8.06 10.88
N VAL A 152 -18.08 8.03 12.11
CA VAL A 152 -18.22 6.86 13.01
C VAL A 152 -19.65 6.55 13.41
N THR A 153 -20.60 7.48 13.25
CA THR A 153 -22.04 7.25 13.49
C THR A 153 -22.77 6.66 12.28
N ARG A 154 -22.05 6.35 11.19
CA ARG A 154 -22.62 5.87 9.94
C ARG A 154 -22.32 4.38 9.73
N PRO A 155 -23.27 3.59 9.18
CA PRO A 155 -23.09 2.14 9.02
C PRO A 155 -21.99 1.75 8.02
N TRP A 156 -21.66 2.64 7.07
CA TRP A 156 -20.63 2.39 6.05
C TRP A 156 -19.20 2.60 6.55
N VAL A 157 -18.99 3.03 7.80
CA VAL A 157 -17.65 3.40 8.30
C VAL A 157 -16.69 2.19 8.38
N GLY A 158 -17.23 0.97 8.55
CA GLY A 158 -16.42 -0.26 8.51
C GLY A 158 -15.76 -0.47 7.14
N ASP A 159 -16.46 -0.12 6.06
CA ASP A 159 -15.93 -0.22 4.69
C ASP A 159 -14.85 0.83 4.44
N LEU A 160 -15.06 2.07 4.93
CA LEU A 160 -14.04 3.11 4.89
C LEU A 160 -12.77 2.67 5.62
N HIS A 161 -12.90 2.14 6.84
CA HIS A 161 -11.74 1.67 7.62
C HIS A 161 -10.99 0.57 6.88
N ARG A 162 -11.70 -0.46 6.41
CA ARG A 162 -11.11 -1.60 5.69
C ARG A 162 -10.41 -1.17 4.41
N GLN A 163 -11.09 -0.43 3.53
CA GLN A 163 -10.49 -0.01 2.25
C GLN A 163 -9.29 0.91 2.45
N LEU A 164 -9.32 1.80 3.44
CA LEU A 164 -8.18 2.66 3.75
C LEU A 164 -7.03 1.85 4.37
N GLY A 165 -7.33 0.88 5.23
CA GLY A 165 -6.36 -0.04 5.82
C GLY A 165 -5.66 -0.87 4.75
N ASP A 166 -6.43 -1.48 3.84
CA ASP A 166 -5.92 -2.24 2.70
C ASP A 166 -5.03 -1.37 1.80
N LEU A 167 -5.47 -0.13 1.50
CA LEU A 167 -4.67 0.81 0.72
C LEU A 167 -3.35 1.15 1.40
N VAL A 168 -3.38 1.55 2.68
CA VAL A 168 -2.17 1.93 3.41
C VAL A 168 -1.23 0.73 3.56
N HIS A 169 -1.76 -0.45 3.82
CA HIS A 169 -0.97 -1.68 3.86
C HIS A 169 -0.28 -1.96 2.52
N HIS A 170 -1.03 -1.85 1.42
CA HIS A 170 -0.49 -2.04 0.08
C HIS A 170 0.58 -1.00 -0.27
N VAL A 171 0.37 0.27 0.07
CA VAL A 171 1.38 1.32 -0.17
C VAL A 171 2.64 1.06 0.66
N ARG A 172 2.52 0.68 1.93
CA ARG A 172 3.67 0.34 2.79
C ARG A 172 4.48 -0.85 2.27
N ASP A 173 3.81 -1.86 1.72
CA ASP A 173 4.43 -3.01 1.07
C ASP A 173 5.23 -2.58 -0.16
N LEU A 174 4.65 -1.70 -0.99
CA LEU A 174 5.34 -1.17 -2.18
C LEU A 174 6.52 -0.26 -1.85
N THR A 175 6.39 0.58 -0.81
CA THR A 175 7.45 1.54 -0.44
C THR A 175 8.51 0.93 0.46
N HIS A 176 8.40 -0.36 0.82
CA HIS A 176 9.27 -1.02 1.80
C HIS A 176 9.34 -0.27 3.14
N ALA A 177 8.27 0.45 3.50
CA ALA A 177 8.16 1.12 4.80
C ALA A 177 8.10 0.10 5.96
N VAL A 178 7.70 -1.13 5.66
CA VAL A 178 7.83 -2.30 6.54
C VAL A 178 9.02 -3.12 6.06
N PRO A 179 9.89 -3.63 6.96
CA PRO A 179 11.00 -4.46 6.51
C PRO A 179 10.55 -5.78 5.90
N HIS A 180 10.88 -6.04 4.63
CA HIS A 180 10.59 -7.31 3.97
C HIS A 180 11.78 -8.27 4.01
N HIS A 181 11.47 -9.57 3.96
CA HIS A 181 12.44 -10.63 3.77
C HIS A 181 12.53 -10.98 2.28
N HIS A 182 13.74 -11.01 1.75
CA HIS A 182 14.01 -11.36 0.36
C HIS A 182 14.84 -12.63 0.31
N ASP A 183 14.25 -13.68 -0.25
CA ASP A 183 14.95 -14.93 -0.50
C ASP A 183 16.05 -14.74 -1.54
N LYS A 184 17.16 -15.43 -1.32
CA LYS A 184 18.32 -15.43 -2.20
C LYS A 184 18.37 -16.73 -3.00
N VAL A 185 18.73 -16.58 -4.27
CA VAL A 185 18.72 -17.67 -5.24
C VAL A 185 19.88 -18.63 -5.03
N ALA A 186 21.04 -18.17 -4.56
CA ALA A 186 22.17 -19.04 -4.30
C ALA A 186 21.97 -19.86 -3.00
N PRO A 187 22.31 -21.16 -2.98
CA PRO A 187 22.29 -21.97 -1.77
C PRO A 187 23.35 -21.47 -0.78
N CYS A 188 23.13 -21.72 0.51
CA CYS A 188 24.08 -21.37 1.56
C CYS A 188 25.42 -22.13 1.36
N PRO A 189 26.59 -21.47 1.36
CA PRO A 189 27.88 -22.14 1.20
C PRO A 189 28.20 -23.11 2.35
N ARG A 190 27.58 -22.92 3.53
CA ARG A 190 27.82 -23.74 4.71
C ARG A 190 26.95 -25.01 4.75
N CYS A 191 25.64 -24.89 4.55
CA CYS A 191 24.71 -26.02 4.67
C CYS A 191 24.09 -26.47 3.33
N GLN A 192 24.41 -25.79 2.23
CA GLN A 192 23.88 -26.03 0.88
C GLN A 192 22.35 -25.87 0.74
N GLY A 193 21.66 -25.37 1.77
CA GLY A 193 20.22 -25.10 1.74
C GLY A 193 19.87 -23.75 1.10
N PHE A 194 18.72 -23.70 0.39
CA PHE A 194 18.12 -22.48 -0.18
C PHE A 194 17.30 -21.72 0.87
N ALA A 195 17.99 -21.25 1.91
CA ALA A 195 17.37 -20.54 3.03
C ALA A 195 18.12 -19.24 3.35
N LEU A 196 18.87 -18.69 2.40
CA LEU A 196 19.52 -17.40 2.55
C LEU A 196 18.49 -16.29 2.31
N THR A 197 18.36 -15.37 3.27
CA THR A 197 17.43 -14.25 3.21
C THR A 197 18.15 -12.93 3.54
N THR A 198 17.69 -11.82 2.97
CA THR A 198 18.04 -10.46 3.41
C THR A 198 16.81 -9.76 3.91
N THR A 199 16.93 -8.99 4.98
CA THR A 199 15.84 -8.13 5.48
C THR A 199 16.12 -6.68 5.11
N ASP A 200 15.12 -5.94 4.66
CA ASP A 200 15.26 -4.51 4.37
C ASP A 200 15.81 -3.75 5.59
N GLY A 201 16.69 -2.78 5.33
CA GLY A 201 17.39 -2.03 6.36
C GLY A 201 18.48 -2.82 7.12
N LYS A 202 18.68 -4.12 6.84
CA LYS A 202 19.78 -4.90 7.41
C LYS A 202 20.84 -5.20 6.36
N TRP A 203 22.09 -4.90 6.70
CA TRP A 203 23.24 -5.14 5.82
C TRP A 203 23.68 -6.61 5.75
N VAL A 204 22.98 -7.55 6.38
CA VAL A 204 23.46 -8.94 6.52
C VAL A 204 22.54 -9.90 5.78
N VAL A 205 23.13 -10.76 4.95
CA VAL A 205 22.46 -11.95 4.40
C VAL A 205 22.57 -13.07 5.44
N ARG A 206 21.45 -13.66 5.84
CA ARG A 206 21.40 -14.71 6.87
C ARG A 206 20.78 -15.97 6.30
N CYS A 207 21.39 -17.12 6.59
CA CYS A 207 20.77 -18.42 6.35
C CYS A 207 19.84 -18.76 7.52
N GLU A 208 18.56 -18.97 7.23
CA GLU A 208 17.56 -19.34 8.25
C GLU A 208 17.69 -20.81 8.69
N ALA A 209 18.21 -21.67 7.81
CA ALA A 209 18.41 -23.09 8.14
C ALA A 209 19.59 -23.34 9.09
N CYS A 210 20.75 -22.70 8.86
CA CYS A 210 21.97 -22.97 9.65
C CYS A 210 22.51 -21.75 10.43
N GLY A 211 21.84 -20.60 10.34
CA GLY A 211 22.25 -19.37 11.02
C GLY A 211 23.49 -18.68 10.46
N HIS A 212 24.08 -19.19 9.37
CA HIS A 212 25.24 -18.59 8.72
C HIS A 212 24.94 -17.15 8.28
N ARG A 213 25.92 -16.26 8.36
CA ARG A 213 25.80 -14.84 8.03
C ARG A 213 26.91 -14.45 7.06
N MET A 214 26.58 -13.64 6.07
CA MET A 214 27.54 -13.09 5.12
C MET A 214 27.16 -11.64 4.76
N THR A 215 28.14 -10.88 4.29
CA THR A 215 27.87 -9.55 3.74
C THR A 215 27.26 -9.67 2.34
N PRO A 216 26.62 -8.61 1.80
CA PRO A 216 26.05 -8.63 0.46
C PRO A 216 27.13 -8.90 -0.61
N GLU A 217 28.34 -8.35 -0.44
CA GLU A 217 29.45 -8.55 -1.37
C GLU A 217 29.92 -10.01 -1.41
N ALA A 218 30.02 -10.64 -0.24
CA ALA A 218 30.39 -12.05 -0.12
C ALA A 218 29.31 -12.97 -0.73
N TYR A 219 28.04 -12.58 -0.60
CA TYR A 219 26.95 -13.27 -1.29
C TYR A 219 27.06 -13.13 -2.82
N ASP A 220 27.32 -11.93 -3.32
CA ASP A 220 27.44 -11.68 -4.76
C ASP A 220 28.62 -12.45 -5.38
N GLU A 221 29.75 -12.51 -4.68
CA GLU A 221 30.91 -13.32 -5.08
C GLU A 221 30.56 -14.81 -5.14
N HIS A 222 29.89 -15.34 -4.12
CA HIS A 222 29.43 -16.73 -4.06
C HIS A 222 28.43 -17.06 -5.19
N ALA A 223 27.45 -16.19 -5.41
CA ALA A 223 26.46 -16.36 -6.47
C ALA A 223 27.12 -16.34 -7.87
N ARG A 224 28.10 -15.46 -8.09
CA ARG A 224 28.89 -15.43 -9.34
C ARG A 224 29.68 -16.72 -9.54
N ALA A 225 30.38 -17.19 -8.50
CA ALA A 225 31.15 -18.43 -8.57
C ALA A 225 30.28 -19.62 -9.01
N LEU A 226 29.07 -19.74 -8.45
CA LEU A 226 28.10 -20.78 -8.83
C LEU A 226 27.62 -20.66 -10.28
N SER A 227 27.34 -19.44 -10.74
CA SER A 227 26.90 -19.24 -12.13
C SER A 227 27.99 -19.65 -13.14
N GLN A 228 29.26 -19.47 -12.79
CA GLN A 228 30.43 -19.86 -13.60
C GLN A 228 30.75 -21.36 -13.52
N THR A 229 30.28 -22.07 -12.49
CA THR A 229 30.52 -23.52 -12.34
C THR A 229 29.49 -24.40 -13.05
N THR A 230 28.47 -23.82 -13.68
CA THR A 230 27.53 -24.60 -14.51
C THR A 230 28.29 -25.11 -15.74
N PRO A 231 28.51 -26.43 -15.89
CA PRO A 231 29.33 -26.94 -16.98
C PRO A 231 28.64 -26.72 -18.34
N GLU A 232 29.26 -25.90 -19.18
CA GLU A 232 29.13 -25.99 -20.63
C GLU A 232 29.48 -27.42 -21.07
N ASN A 233 28.69 -27.97 -22.00
CA ASN A 233 28.91 -29.21 -22.75
C ASN A 233 28.71 -30.54 -22.00
N THR A 234 27.47 -31.03 -22.02
CA THR A 234 27.26 -32.43 -22.40
C THR A 234 26.87 -32.44 -23.88
N PRO A 235 27.75 -32.83 -24.82
CA PRO A 235 27.39 -32.91 -26.22
C PRO A 235 26.29 -33.98 -26.40
N LEU A 236 25.18 -33.57 -27.02
CA LEU A 236 24.02 -34.40 -27.39
C LEU A 236 24.33 -35.38 -28.56
N ASP A 237 25.56 -35.86 -28.70
CA ASP A 237 26.00 -36.68 -29.84
C ASP A 237 25.94 -38.20 -29.61
N LYS A 238 25.13 -38.68 -28.65
CA LYS A 238 24.97 -40.13 -28.42
C LYS A 238 23.52 -40.59 -28.25
N ILE A 239 22.64 -40.18 -29.16
CA ILE A 239 21.40 -40.93 -29.41
C ILE A 239 21.43 -41.39 -30.87
N ALA A 240 22.15 -42.48 -31.11
CA ALA A 240 21.99 -43.30 -32.30
C ALA A 240 20.98 -44.41 -31.97
N ILE A 241 19.85 -44.42 -32.67
CA ILE A 241 18.99 -45.59 -32.89
C ILE A 241 19.06 -45.88 -34.39
#